data_AF-A0A842WVG9-F1
#
_entry.id   AF-A0A842WVG9-F1
#
_cell.length_a   1.000
_cell.length_b   1.000
_cell.length_c   1.000
_cell.angle_alpha   90.00
_cell.angle_beta   90.00
_cell.angle_gamma   90.00
#
_symmetry.space_group_name_H-M   'P 1'
#
loop_
_entity.id
_entity.type
_entity.pdbx_description
1 polymer ?
#
loop_
_entity_poly.entity_id
_entity_poly.type
_entity_poly.pdbx_seq_one_letter_code
_entity_poly.pdbx_strand_id
1 'polypeptide(L)'
;MTEDEEKGPMKARSDLIDILKSSPEITDAIVTIVEQELKGTQSDESKIADAISGGAKESDVQPEAKDNVLYWLTETGPDARQIILVRTIEELLSVPEYKESVMTALGKISTNENVTMVMEWVDRGILTLNQAVYVLLFPDSSHALK
;
A
#
# COMPACT_ATOMS: atom_id res chain seq x y z
N MET A 1 9.79 23.11 -3.61
CA MET A 1 9.33 21.78 -4.04
C MET A 1 9.04 21.90 -5.52
N THR A 2 9.82 21.22 -6.35
CA THR A 2 9.68 21.26 -7.82
C THR A 2 8.50 20.38 -8.24
N GLU A 3 7.85 20.67 -9.37
CA GLU A 3 6.71 19.88 -9.89
C GLU A 3 7.00 18.36 -9.98
N ASP A 4 8.27 17.98 -10.10
CA ASP A 4 8.71 16.57 -10.15
C ASP A 4 8.57 15.85 -8.80
N GLU A 5 8.74 16.54 -7.66
CA GLU A 5 8.56 15.97 -6.32
C GLU A 5 7.07 15.71 -6.00
N GLU A 6 6.16 16.45 -6.64
CA GLU A 6 4.71 16.30 -6.42
C GLU A 6 4.08 15.29 -7.39
N LYS A 7 4.57 15.23 -8.65
CA LYS A 7 4.08 14.28 -9.67
C LYS A 7 4.63 12.86 -9.49
N GLY A 8 5.86 12.71 -8.98
CA GLY A 8 6.51 11.41 -8.79
C GLY A 8 5.72 10.45 -7.89
N PRO A 9 5.38 10.82 -6.63
CA PRO A 9 4.63 9.96 -5.71
C PRO A 9 3.23 9.63 -6.24
N MET A 10 2.56 10.60 -6.90
CA MET A 10 1.23 10.38 -7.48
C MET A 10 1.29 9.37 -8.63
N LYS A 11 2.32 9.45 -9.48
CA LYS A 11 2.53 8.50 -10.57
C LYS A 11 2.88 7.11 -10.04
N ALA A 12 3.80 7.01 -9.09
CA ALA A 12 4.15 5.74 -8.46
C ALA A 12 2.95 5.06 -7.79
N ARG A 13 2.07 5.84 -7.14
CA ARG A 13 0.81 5.33 -6.62
C ARG A 13 -0.08 4.77 -7.74
N SER A 14 -0.26 5.51 -8.83
CA SER A 14 -1.08 5.07 -9.97
C SER A 14 -0.53 3.77 -10.57
N ASP A 15 0.78 3.74 -10.83
CA ASP A 15 1.49 2.59 -11.39
C ASP A 15 1.37 1.38 -10.43
N LEU A 16 1.50 1.58 -9.12
CA LEU A 16 1.34 0.53 -8.12
C LEU A 16 -0.08 -0.02 -8.07
N ILE A 17 -1.10 0.83 -8.19
CA ILE A 17 -2.49 0.40 -8.28
C ILE A 17 -2.67 -0.50 -9.51
N ASP A 18 -2.19 -0.09 -10.67
CA ASP A 18 -2.34 -0.86 -11.91
C ASP A 18 -1.62 -2.21 -11.83
N ILE A 19 -0.42 -2.25 -11.26
CA ILE A 19 0.33 -3.48 -10.99
C ILE A 19 -0.44 -4.43 -10.06
N LEU A 20 -0.99 -3.90 -8.96
CA LEU A 20 -1.69 -4.72 -7.97
C LEU A 20 -3.03 -5.25 -8.50
N LYS A 21 -3.77 -4.45 -9.27
CA LYS A 21 -5.03 -4.86 -9.91
C LYS A 21 -4.87 -6.01 -10.89
N SER A 22 -3.74 -6.04 -11.59
CA SER A 22 -3.40 -7.12 -12.52
C SER A 22 -2.76 -8.34 -11.84
N SER A 23 -2.42 -8.25 -10.55
CA SER A 23 -1.77 -9.35 -9.85
C SER A 23 -2.77 -10.47 -9.54
N PRO A 24 -2.51 -11.72 -9.99
CA PRO A 24 -3.34 -12.87 -9.61
C PRO A 24 -3.27 -13.18 -8.11
N GLU A 25 -2.21 -12.69 -7.45
CA GLU A 25 -1.95 -12.85 -6.01
C GLU A 25 -1.91 -11.48 -5.32
N ILE A 26 -2.86 -10.58 -5.66
CA ILE A 26 -2.95 -9.23 -5.08
C ILE A 26 -2.85 -9.22 -3.55
N THR A 27 -3.48 -10.19 -2.87
CA THR A 27 -3.42 -10.33 -1.40
C THR A 27 -1.99 -10.48 -0.91
N ASP A 28 -1.22 -11.38 -1.51
CA ASP A 28 0.13 -11.71 -1.03
C ASP A 28 1.14 -10.64 -1.44
N ALA A 29 0.92 -9.97 -2.58
CA ALA A 29 1.68 -8.79 -2.97
C ALA A 29 1.51 -7.65 -1.96
N ILE A 30 0.27 -7.31 -1.58
CA ILE A 30 -0.02 -6.26 -0.57
C ILE A 30 0.65 -6.61 0.76
N VAL A 31 0.46 -7.85 1.24
CA VAL A 31 1.07 -8.31 2.50
C VAL A 31 2.58 -8.16 2.46
N THR A 32 3.23 -8.65 1.39
CA THR A 32 4.70 -8.62 1.28
C THR A 32 5.26 -7.21 1.32
N ILE A 33 4.64 -6.29 0.56
CA ILE A 33 5.07 -4.90 0.45
C ILE A 33 4.89 -4.19 1.80
N VAL A 34 3.72 -4.31 2.43
CA VAL A 34 3.45 -3.67 3.71
C VAL A 34 4.34 -4.25 4.81
N GLU A 35 4.49 -5.57 4.90
CA GLU A 35 5.35 -6.19 5.92
C GLU A 35 6.80 -5.74 5.80
N GLN A 36 7.32 -5.56 4.58
CA GLN A 36 8.66 -5.02 4.37
C GLN A 36 8.75 -3.56 4.81
N GLU A 37 7.74 -2.73 4.53
CA GLU A 37 7.70 -1.35 5.04
C GLU A 37 7.75 -1.31 6.57
N LEU A 38 6.94 -2.15 7.24
CA LEU A 38 6.87 -2.19 8.70
C LEU A 38 8.16 -2.68 9.38
N LYS A 39 9.02 -3.41 8.65
CA LYS A 39 10.36 -3.79 9.13
C LYS A 39 11.35 -2.63 9.12
N GLY A 40 11.06 -1.53 8.44
CA GLY A 40 11.93 -0.36 8.36
C GLY A 40 13.36 -0.73 7.93
N THR A 41 14.33 -0.55 8.82
CA THR A 41 15.75 -0.86 8.53
C THR A 41 16.05 -2.35 8.32
N GLN A 42 15.12 -3.25 8.67
CA GLN A 42 15.22 -4.68 8.41
C GLN A 42 14.46 -5.11 7.14
N SER A 43 13.99 -4.15 6.34
CA SER A 43 13.33 -4.40 5.07
C SER A 43 14.25 -5.15 4.12
N ASP A 44 13.67 -6.07 3.35
CA ASP A 44 14.32 -6.77 2.26
C ASP A 44 13.72 -6.27 0.94
N GLU A 45 14.40 -5.30 0.33
CA GLU A 45 13.96 -4.65 -0.92
C GLU A 45 13.76 -5.65 -2.06
N SER A 46 14.48 -6.78 -2.05
CA SER A 46 14.30 -7.83 -3.06
C SER A 46 12.90 -8.45 -3.01
N LYS A 47 12.28 -8.54 -1.83
CA LYS A 47 10.91 -9.04 -1.68
C LYS A 47 9.87 -8.06 -2.20
N ILE A 48 10.11 -6.76 -2.01
CA ILE A 48 9.28 -5.71 -2.62
C ILE A 48 9.42 -5.82 -4.15
N ALA A 49 10.65 -5.93 -4.65
CA ALA A 49 10.93 -6.09 -6.07
C ALA A 49 10.26 -7.32 -6.69
N ASP A 50 10.28 -8.46 -6.01
CA ASP A 50 9.65 -9.69 -6.48
C ASP A 50 8.12 -9.57 -6.48
N ALA A 51 7.51 -9.01 -5.44
CA ALA A 51 6.07 -8.80 -5.36
C ALA A 51 5.58 -7.87 -6.48
N ILE A 52 6.28 -6.76 -6.72
CA ILE A 52 5.99 -5.82 -7.80
C ILE A 52 6.23 -6.46 -9.17
N SER A 53 7.30 -7.24 -9.33
CA SER A 53 7.60 -7.95 -10.59
C SER A 53 6.53 -9.01 -10.91
N GLY A 54 5.99 -9.69 -9.91
CA GLY A 54 4.92 -10.66 -10.06
C GLY A 54 3.65 -10.03 -10.63
N GLY A 55 3.19 -8.93 -10.03
CA GLY A 55 2.02 -8.19 -10.53
C GLY A 55 2.28 -7.54 -11.89
N ALA A 56 3.48 -6.98 -12.10
CA ALA A 56 3.81 -6.27 -13.34
C ALA A 56 3.82 -7.18 -14.57
N LYS A 57 4.22 -8.45 -14.43
CA LYS A 57 4.23 -9.44 -15.53
C LYS A 57 2.85 -9.69 -16.12
N GLU A 58 1.82 -9.63 -15.29
CA GLU A 58 0.44 -9.89 -15.67
C GLU A 58 -0.31 -8.59 -16.02
N SER A 59 0.36 -7.45 -15.90
CA SER A 59 -0.17 -6.11 -16.19
C SER A 59 0.35 -5.60 -17.53
N ASP A 60 -0.37 -4.64 -18.13
CA ASP A 60 0.08 -3.92 -19.34
C ASP A 60 0.95 -2.68 -19.00
N VAL A 61 1.56 -2.65 -17.81
CA VAL A 61 2.39 -1.52 -17.39
C VAL A 61 3.76 -1.59 -18.06
N GLN A 62 4.27 -0.43 -18.45
CA GLN A 62 5.59 -0.33 -19.05
C GLN A 62 6.70 -0.63 -18.02
N PRO A 63 7.87 -1.15 -18.43
CA PRO A 63 9.00 -1.40 -17.53
C PRO A 63 9.37 -0.18 -16.66
N GLU A 64 9.27 1.03 -17.22
CA GLU A 64 9.54 2.28 -16.51
C GLU A 64 8.57 2.54 -15.35
N ALA A 65 7.33 2.06 -15.45
CA ALA A 65 6.33 2.17 -14.36
C ALA A 65 6.72 1.30 -13.18
N LYS A 66 7.20 0.08 -13.45
CA LYS A 66 7.73 -0.84 -12.44
C LYS A 66 8.94 -0.20 -11.71
N ASP A 67 9.91 0.31 -12.47
CA ASP A 67 11.11 0.92 -11.88
C ASP A 67 10.78 2.16 -11.07
N ASN A 68 9.80 2.96 -11.52
CA ASN A 68 9.28 4.10 -10.78
C ASN A 68 8.66 3.68 -9.44
N VAL A 69 7.82 2.65 -9.42
CA VAL A 69 7.22 2.12 -8.18
C VAL A 69 8.30 1.63 -7.22
N LEU A 70 9.30 0.89 -7.72
CA LEU A 70 10.39 0.40 -6.88
C LEU A 70 11.19 1.53 -6.27
N TYR A 71 11.62 2.50 -7.08
CA TYR A 71 12.31 3.69 -6.59
C TYR A 71 11.55 4.37 -5.45
N TRP A 72 10.24 4.61 -5.64
CA TRP A 72 9.44 5.28 -4.63
C TRP A 72 9.23 4.43 -3.37
N LEU A 73 9.16 3.11 -3.48
CA LEU A 73 8.98 2.21 -2.33
C LEU A 73 10.28 1.81 -1.61
N THR A 74 11.46 2.07 -2.17
CA THR A 74 12.74 1.68 -1.53
C THR A 74 13.68 2.84 -1.26
N GLU A 75 13.75 3.82 -2.18
CA GLU A 75 14.76 4.90 -2.13
C GLU A 75 14.27 6.20 -1.49
N THR A 76 12.99 6.30 -1.14
CA THR A 76 12.39 7.55 -0.64
C THR A 76 12.10 7.50 0.86
N GLY A 77 11.85 8.65 1.48
CA GLY A 77 11.60 8.73 2.92
C GLY A 77 10.29 8.05 3.36
N PRO A 78 10.21 7.57 4.62
CA PRO A 78 9.05 6.84 5.14
C PRO A 78 7.72 7.56 4.93
N ASP A 79 7.66 8.89 5.08
CA ASP A 79 6.43 9.65 4.87
C ASP A 79 5.87 9.48 3.45
N ALA A 80 6.74 9.52 2.43
CA ALA A 80 6.34 9.35 1.03
C ALA A 80 5.83 7.91 0.78
N ARG A 81 6.55 6.92 1.31
CA ARG A 81 6.17 5.49 1.18
C ARG A 81 4.84 5.19 1.85
N GLN A 82 4.65 5.68 3.09
CA GLN A 82 3.41 5.52 3.83
C GLN A 82 2.22 6.13 3.09
N ILE A 83 2.37 7.34 2.54
CA ILE A 83 1.32 7.98 1.75
C ILE A 83 0.98 7.14 0.51
N ILE A 84 1.99 6.64 -0.21
CA ILE A 84 1.77 5.78 -1.38
C ILE A 84 1.00 4.52 -1.00
N LEU A 85 1.43 3.81 0.04
CA LEU A 85 0.80 2.56 0.48
C LEU A 85 -0.64 2.77 0.97
N VAL A 86 -0.85 3.77 1.82
CA VAL A 86 -2.18 4.06 2.39
C VAL A 86 -3.16 4.45 1.30
N ARG A 87 -2.76 5.34 0.39
CA ARG A 87 -3.62 5.79 -0.72
C ARG A 87 -3.89 4.67 -1.72
N THR A 88 -2.91 3.81 -1.99
CA THR A 88 -3.07 2.63 -2.85
C THR A 88 -4.11 1.68 -2.27
N ILE A 89 -3.99 1.34 -0.98
CA ILE A 89 -4.92 0.42 -0.30
C ILE A 89 -6.32 1.03 -0.17
N GLU A 90 -6.42 2.34 0.13
CA GLU A 90 -7.69 3.07 0.13
C GLU A 90 -8.42 2.97 -1.22
N GLU A 91 -7.70 3.20 -2.32
CA GLU A 91 -8.26 3.10 -3.67
C GLU A 91 -8.74 1.67 -3.97
N LEU A 92 -7.90 0.67 -3.67
CA LEU A 92 -8.24 -0.74 -3.92
C LEU A 92 -9.45 -1.20 -3.08
N LEU A 93 -9.59 -0.73 -1.83
CA LEU A 93 -10.77 -1.00 -0.99
C LEU A 93 -12.04 -0.34 -1.52
N SER A 94 -11.91 0.76 -2.25
CA SER A 94 -13.03 1.49 -2.86
C SER A 94 -13.56 0.81 -4.12
N VAL A 95 -12.80 -0.13 -4.69
CA VAL A 95 -13.20 -0.92 -5.86
C VAL A 95 -13.76 -2.28 -5.40
N PRO A 96 -15.05 -2.58 -5.65
CA PRO A 96 -15.69 -3.81 -5.15
C PRO A 96 -14.97 -5.11 -5.53
N GLU A 97 -14.36 -5.16 -6.72
CA GLU A 97 -13.65 -6.32 -7.25
C GLU A 97 -12.43 -6.71 -6.41
N TYR A 98 -11.71 -5.72 -5.85
CA TYR A 98 -10.48 -5.97 -5.09
C TYR A 98 -10.70 -5.94 -3.57
N LYS A 99 -11.86 -5.43 -3.12
CA LYS A 99 -12.15 -5.19 -1.71
C LYS A 99 -11.93 -6.42 -0.83
N GLU A 100 -12.40 -7.60 -1.22
CA GLU A 100 -12.26 -8.82 -0.42
C GLU A 100 -10.79 -9.24 -0.26
N SER A 101 -10.02 -9.23 -1.34
CA SER A 101 -8.59 -9.56 -1.32
C SER A 101 -7.80 -8.57 -0.47
N VAL A 102 -8.11 -7.27 -0.57
CA VAL A 102 -7.45 -6.23 0.22
C VAL A 102 -7.81 -6.35 1.71
N MET A 103 -9.08 -6.61 2.03
CA MET A 103 -9.52 -6.89 3.40
C MET A 103 -8.83 -8.12 3.98
N THR A 104 -8.64 -9.16 3.17
CA THR A 104 -7.89 -10.36 3.57
C THR A 104 -6.43 -10.04 3.84
N ALA A 105 -5.80 -9.21 2.99
CA ALA A 105 -4.42 -8.76 3.19
C ALA A 105 -4.28 -7.96 4.50
N LEU A 106 -5.18 -7.00 4.74
CA LEU A 106 -5.22 -6.24 5.98
C LEU A 106 -5.44 -7.13 7.21
N GLY A 107 -6.26 -8.19 7.09
CA GLY A 107 -6.47 -9.17 8.13
C GLY A 107 -5.20 -9.98 8.48
N LYS A 108 -4.36 -10.27 7.49
CA LYS A 108 -3.03 -10.90 7.70
C LYS A 108 -2.05 -9.95 8.39
N ILE A 109 -2.12 -8.65 8.09
CA ILE A 109 -1.21 -7.62 8.64
C ILE A 109 -1.62 -7.21 10.08
N SER A 110 -2.90 -6.95 10.32
CA SER A 110 -3.40 -6.28 11.55
C SER A 110 -4.31 -7.17 12.41
N THR A 111 -4.64 -8.39 11.97
CA THR A 111 -5.73 -9.28 12.46
C THR A 111 -7.13 -8.90 11.98
N ASN A 112 -7.98 -9.92 11.78
CA ASN A 112 -9.38 -9.74 11.35
C ASN A 112 -10.22 -8.95 12.36
N GLU A 113 -9.95 -9.11 13.66
CA GLU A 113 -10.67 -8.41 14.72
C GLU A 113 -10.41 -6.89 14.65
N ASN A 114 -9.14 -6.50 14.52
CA ASN A 114 -8.77 -5.09 14.36
C ASN A 114 -9.33 -4.48 13.07
N VAL A 115 -9.22 -5.21 11.95
CA VAL A 115 -9.78 -4.76 10.66
C VAL A 115 -11.28 -4.54 10.79
N THR A 116 -12.02 -5.48 11.39
CA THR A 116 -13.47 -5.36 11.57
C THR A 116 -13.80 -4.13 12.41
N MET A 117 -13.16 -3.97 13.57
CA MET A 117 -13.38 -2.84 14.47
C MET A 117 -13.11 -1.49 13.79
N VAL A 118 -11.99 -1.37 13.05
CA VAL A 118 -11.63 -0.11 12.38
C VAL A 118 -12.57 0.19 11.22
N MET A 119 -13.01 -0.82 10.46
CA MET A 119 -13.98 -0.61 9.39
C MET A 119 -15.37 -0.22 9.92
N GLU A 120 -15.78 -0.72 11.08
CA GLU A 120 -17.00 -0.23 11.75
C GLU A 120 -16.90 1.26 12.11
N TRP A 121 -15.71 1.76 12.44
CA TRP A 121 -15.51 3.20 12.67
C TRP A 121 -15.65 4.01 11.38
N VAL A 122 -15.27 3.45 10.22
CA VAL A 122 -15.53 4.07 8.91
C VAL A 122 -17.04 4.12 8.64
N ASP A 123 -17.74 3.00 8.83
CA ASP A 123 -19.19 2.92 8.60
C ASP A 123 -19.99 3.87 9.49
N ARG A 124 -19.50 4.13 10.70
CA ARG A 124 -20.08 5.09 11.65
C ARG A 124 -19.66 6.54 11.40
N GLY A 125 -18.83 6.80 10.39
CA GLY A 125 -18.31 8.13 10.06
C GLY A 125 -17.35 8.70 11.11
N ILE A 126 -16.76 7.84 11.96
CA ILE A 126 -15.77 8.23 12.97
C ILE A 126 -14.41 8.45 12.31
N LEU A 127 -14.05 7.60 11.35
CA LEU A 127 -12.83 7.70 10.54
C LEU A 127 -13.19 7.79 9.06
N THR A 128 -12.35 8.46 8.28
CA THR A 128 -12.33 8.28 6.83
C THR A 128 -11.63 6.96 6.47
N LEU A 129 -11.86 6.43 5.27
CA LEU A 129 -11.20 5.20 4.81
C LEU A 129 -9.67 5.35 4.81
N ASN A 130 -9.16 6.51 4.39
CA ASN A 130 -7.74 6.85 4.47
C ASN A 130 -7.17 6.73 5.91
N GLN A 131 -7.88 7.30 6.89
CA GLN A 131 -7.48 7.25 8.30
C GLN A 131 -7.52 5.83 8.85
N ALA A 132 -8.55 5.06 8.49
CA ALA A 132 -8.68 3.66 8.87
C ALA A 132 -7.51 2.81 8.32
N VAL A 133 -7.18 2.97 7.04
CA VAL A 133 -6.03 2.28 6.43
C VAL A 133 -4.74 2.67 7.15
N TYR A 134 -4.51 3.96 7.42
CA TYR A 134 -3.32 4.41 8.15
C TYR A 134 -3.20 3.72 9.53
N VAL A 135 -4.29 3.68 10.31
CA VAL A 135 -4.33 3.01 11.63
C VAL A 135 -4.04 1.51 11.52
N LEU A 136 -4.57 0.84 10.51
CA LEU A 136 -4.39 -0.61 10.32
C LEU A 136 -2.96 -0.97 9.93
N LEU A 137 -2.30 -0.14 9.13
CA LEU A 137 -0.92 -0.38 8.70
C LEU A 137 0.08 0.05 9.77
N PHE A 138 -0.14 1.19 10.44
CA PHE A 138 0.85 1.82 11.32
C PHE A 138 0.35 2.03 12.75
N PRO A 139 0.00 0.96 13.50
CA PRO A 139 -0.58 1.09 14.84
C PRO A 139 0.36 1.77 15.86
N ASP A 140 1.67 1.59 15.73
CA ASP A 140 2.69 2.17 16.64
C ASP A 140 3.12 3.60 16.27
N SER A 141 2.63 4.15 15.15
CA SER A 141 2.98 5.51 14.69
C SER A 141 2.37 6.62 15.57
N SER A 142 1.73 6.29 16.68
CA SER A 142 1.36 7.24 17.75
C SER A 142 2.54 8.06 18.31
N HIS A 143 3.79 7.69 18.01
CA HIS A 143 4.97 8.52 18.26
C HIS A 143 5.20 9.64 17.23
N ALA A 144 4.58 9.60 16.04
CA ALA A 144 4.69 10.62 15.00
C ALA A 144 3.71 11.79 15.17
N LEU A 145 2.75 11.69 16.10
CA LEU A 145 1.81 12.75 16.47
C LEU A 145 2.25 13.53 17.73
N LYS A 146 3.51 13.40 18.16
CA LYS A 146 4.10 14.17 19.26
C LYS A 146 4.92 15.35 18.78
#